data_AF-A0A7J4AYY4-F1
#
_entry.id   AF-A0A7J4AYY4-F1
#
_cell.length_a   1.000
_cell.length_b   1.000
_cell.length_c   1.000
_cell.angle_alpha   90.00
_cell.angle_beta   90.00
_cell.angle_gamma   90.00
#
_symmetry.space_group_name_H-M   'P 1'
#
loop_
_entity.id
_entity.type
_entity.pdbx_description
1 polymer ?
#
loop_
_entity_poly.entity_id
_entity_poly.type
_entity_poly.pdbx_seq_one_letter_code
_entity_poly.pdbx_strand_id
1 'polypeptide(L)'
;MAEREMVDVSVKNISDIILKSKPKPLAPQIPPYADHADLMISLALDGHSKLAADHIIHPQMDRVLNEVIGSLVRRTWFLFTDLDINIGKSASNEPIVLKSRVYDMFLEMIWNLIGVETRWASIPEEASNNALRTISEFLKDCEREERKILGSPSVLKSTIMFQLEKAMLVNKGNSMVAWMSEEIRRRIRDEDIV
;
A
#
# COMPACT_ATOMS: atom_id res chain seq x y z
N MET A 1 7.45 27.01 -25.29
CA MET A 1 7.15 25.75 -24.58
C MET A 1 6.63 26.16 -23.22
N ALA A 2 5.39 25.82 -22.87
CA ALA A 2 4.88 26.12 -21.54
C ALA A 2 5.66 25.26 -20.53
N GLU A 3 6.23 25.88 -19.50
CA GLU A 3 6.66 25.16 -18.30
C GLU A 3 5.45 24.39 -17.79
N ARG A 4 5.49 23.06 -17.91
CA ARG A 4 4.52 22.23 -17.21
C ARG A 4 4.89 22.34 -15.74
N GLU A 5 4.05 23.00 -14.95
CA GLU A 5 4.17 22.98 -13.49
C GLU A 5 4.22 21.52 -13.04
N MET A 6 5.30 21.15 -12.38
CA MET A 6 5.46 19.84 -11.77
C MET A 6 4.41 19.66 -10.68
N VAL A 7 3.96 18.43 -10.45
CA VAL A 7 2.99 18.15 -9.38
C VAL A 7 3.60 18.53 -8.03
N ASP A 8 2.84 19.30 -7.23
CA ASP A 8 3.21 19.57 -5.85
C ASP A 8 3.19 18.28 -5.02
N VAL A 9 4.36 17.86 -4.54
CA VAL A 9 4.53 16.64 -3.73
C VAL A 9 4.38 16.90 -2.23
N SER A 10 3.80 18.03 -1.82
CA SER A 10 3.45 18.28 -0.43
C SER A 10 2.44 17.23 0.08
N VAL A 11 2.63 16.79 1.33
CA VAL A 11 1.73 15.82 1.99
C VAL A 11 0.26 16.26 1.90
N LYS A 12 0.00 17.56 2.08
CA LYS A 12 -1.36 18.10 2.00
C LYS A 12 -1.99 17.90 0.60
N ASN A 13 -1.26 18.22 -0.45
CA ASN A 13 -1.75 18.06 -1.82
C ASN A 13 -1.96 16.58 -2.17
N ILE A 14 -1.01 15.72 -1.79
CA ILE A 14 -1.12 14.27 -2.02
C ILE A 14 -2.32 13.68 -1.29
N SER A 15 -2.54 14.03 -0.03
CA SER A 15 -3.74 13.61 0.71
C SER A 15 -5.03 14.01 -0.01
N ASP A 16 -5.11 15.24 -0.52
CA ASP A 16 -6.28 15.72 -1.29
C ASP A 16 -6.46 14.94 -2.61
N ILE A 17 -5.37 14.57 -3.28
CA ILE A 17 -5.39 13.73 -4.48
C ILE A 17 -5.94 12.34 -4.16
N ILE A 18 -5.42 11.70 -3.11
CA ILE A 18 -5.84 10.36 -2.67
C ILE A 18 -7.33 10.36 -2.31
N LEU A 19 -7.77 11.35 -1.51
CA LEU A 19 -9.17 11.51 -1.08
C LEU A 19 -10.16 11.65 -2.24
N LYS A 20 -9.77 12.35 -3.30
CA LYS A 20 -10.62 12.57 -4.48
C LYS A 20 -10.59 11.39 -5.46
N SER A 21 -9.60 10.51 -5.34
CA SER A 21 -9.46 9.37 -6.24
C SER A 21 -10.60 8.38 -6.03
N LYS A 22 -11.21 7.92 -7.12
CA LYS A 22 -12.28 6.91 -7.07
C LYS A 22 -11.75 5.58 -7.62
N PRO A 23 -12.09 4.44 -6.99
CA PRO A 23 -11.81 3.15 -7.59
C PRO A 23 -12.56 3.02 -8.90
N LYS A 24 -12.01 2.25 -9.83
CA LYS A 24 -12.74 1.85 -11.03
C LYS A 24 -13.94 0.96 -10.62
N PRO A 25 -15.00 0.88 -11.43
CA PRO A 25 -16.05 -0.09 -11.20
C PRO A 25 -15.46 -1.50 -11.16
N LEU A 26 -15.84 -2.27 -10.13
CA LEU A 26 -15.40 -3.67 -10.01
C LEU A 26 -16.01 -4.46 -11.17
N ALA A 27 -15.17 -4.88 -12.10
CA ALA A 27 -15.55 -5.78 -13.18
C ALA A 27 -15.26 -7.22 -12.77
N PRO A 28 -16.05 -8.21 -13.24
CA PRO A 28 -15.66 -9.60 -13.18
C PRO A 28 -14.28 -9.73 -13.79
N GLN A 29 -13.38 -10.29 -13.02
CA GLN A 29 -12.02 -10.49 -13.45
C GLN A 29 -11.97 -11.69 -14.39
N ILE A 30 -12.05 -11.40 -15.69
CA ILE A 30 -11.99 -12.41 -16.74
C ILE A 30 -10.52 -12.80 -16.90
N PRO A 31 -10.14 -14.08 -16.72
CA PRO A 31 -8.79 -14.56 -16.98
C PRO A 31 -8.30 -14.10 -18.37
N PRO A 32 -7.00 -13.81 -18.52
CA PRO A 32 -5.91 -14.48 -17.81
C PRO A 32 -5.08 -13.55 -16.93
N TYR A 33 -5.13 -13.74 -15.61
CA TYR A 33 -4.02 -13.32 -14.73
C TYR A 33 -2.97 -14.42 -14.76
N ALA A 34 -1.68 -14.05 -14.81
CA ALA A 34 -0.61 -15.05 -14.88
C ALA A 34 -0.46 -15.79 -13.54
N ASP A 35 -0.64 -15.08 -12.42
CA ASP A 35 -0.56 -15.63 -11.06
C ASP A 35 -1.28 -14.75 -10.01
N HIS A 36 -1.17 -15.14 -8.74
CA HIS A 36 -1.73 -14.42 -7.59
C HIS A 36 -1.19 -13.00 -7.42
N ALA A 37 0.09 -12.76 -7.73
CA ALA A 37 0.69 -11.45 -7.56
C ALA A 37 0.16 -10.45 -8.61
N ASP A 38 0.00 -10.88 -9.86
CA ASP A 38 -0.58 -10.05 -10.91
C ASP A 38 -2.03 -9.66 -10.62
N LEU A 39 -2.80 -10.62 -10.13
CA LEU A 39 -4.17 -10.40 -9.67
C LEU A 39 -4.24 -9.29 -8.61
N MET A 40 -3.43 -9.41 -7.56
CA MET A 40 -3.41 -8.46 -6.45
C MET A 40 -2.96 -7.06 -6.90
N ILE A 41 -1.90 -6.97 -7.70
CA ILE A 41 -1.43 -5.68 -8.25
C ILE A 41 -2.51 -5.05 -9.12
N SER A 42 -3.17 -5.81 -9.99
CA SER A 42 -4.26 -5.30 -10.84
C SER A 42 -5.41 -4.75 -10.00
N LEU A 43 -5.86 -5.49 -8.98
CA LEU A 43 -6.93 -5.05 -8.07
C LEU A 43 -6.54 -3.77 -7.32
N ALA A 44 -5.30 -3.70 -6.81
CA ALA A 44 -4.80 -2.52 -6.14
C ALA A 44 -4.80 -1.31 -7.09
N LEU A 45 -4.24 -1.45 -8.30
CA LEU A 45 -4.20 -0.38 -9.30
C LEU A 45 -5.59 0.12 -9.70
N ASP A 46 -6.59 -0.76 -9.74
CA ASP A 46 -7.99 -0.39 -9.99
C ASP A 46 -8.66 0.30 -8.79
N GLY A 47 -8.01 0.31 -7.62
CA GLY A 47 -8.47 0.99 -6.40
C GLY A 47 -9.15 0.05 -5.39
N HIS A 48 -9.02 -1.26 -5.56
CA HIS A 48 -9.54 -2.28 -4.67
C HIS A 48 -8.43 -2.88 -3.79
N SER A 49 -7.63 -2.01 -3.15
CA SER A 49 -6.48 -2.36 -2.31
C SER A 49 -6.80 -3.36 -1.19
N LYS A 50 -7.92 -3.19 -0.50
CA LYS A 50 -8.38 -4.11 0.55
C LYS A 50 -8.68 -5.51 -0.01
N LEU A 51 -9.41 -5.57 -1.12
CA LEU A 51 -9.73 -6.83 -1.78
C LEU A 51 -8.45 -7.53 -2.30
N ALA A 52 -7.49 -6.74 -2.81
CA ALA A 52 -6.19 -7.26 -3.18
C ALA A 52 -5.45 -7.85 -1.96
N ALA A 53 -5.45 -7.14 -0.83
CA ALA A 53 -4.83 -7.60 0.41
C ALA A 53 -5.50 -8.84 1.00
N ASP A 54 -6.83 -8.93 0.93
CA ASP A 54 -7.60 -10.09 1.40
C ASP A 54 -7.30 -11.36 0.61
N HIS A 55 -6.69 -11.25 -0.58
CA HIS A 55 -6.25 -12.43 -1.33
C HIS A 55 -5.19 -13.26 -0.59
N ILE A 56 -4.39 -12.64 0.29
CA ILE A 56 -3.34 -13.37 1.05
C ILE A 56 -3.91 -14.27 2.14
N ILE A 57 -5.15 -14.05 2.58
CA ILE A 57 -5.81 -14.86 3.61
C ILE A 57 -6.66 -16.00 2.98
N HIS A 58 -6.47 -16.27 1.70
CA HIS A 58 -7.07 -17.43 1.05
C HIS A 58 -6.35 -18.72 1.47
N PRO A 59 -7.05 -19.84 1.76
CA PRO A 59 -6.42 -21.10 2.20
C PRO A 59 -5.35 -21.67 1.25
N GLN A 60 -5.37 -21.30 -0.04
CA GLN A 60 -4.31 -21.69 -0.98
C GLN A 60 -2.95 -21.07 -0.62
N MET A 61 -2.92 -20.02 0.20
CA MET A 61 -1.70 -19.28 0.55
C MET A 61 -0.81 -20.00 1.57
N ASP A 62 -1.32 -20.98 2.33
CA ASP A 62 -0.56 -21.76 3.33
C ASP A 62 0.85 -22.15 2.83
N ARG A 63 0.95 -22.64 1.59
CA ARG A 63 2.21 -23.16 1.03
C ARG A 63 2.97 -22.18 0.13
N VAL A 64 2.32 -21.12 -0.33
CA VAL A 64 2.86 -20.22 -1.36
C VAL A 64 2.96 -18.77 -0.92
N LEU A 65 2.54 -18.42 0.30
CA LEU A 65 2.50 -17.05 0.81
C LEU A 65 3.83 -16.32 0.56
N ASN A 66 4.95 -16.87 1.06
CA ASN A 66 6.25 -16.23 0.92
C ASN A 66 6.70 -16.07 -0.54
N GLU A 67 6.33 -17.02 -1.42
CA GLU A 67 6.61 -16.92 -2.85
C GLU A 67 5.79 -15.79 -3.49
N VAL A 68 4.50 -15.72 -3.17
CA VAL A 68 3.59 -14.67 -3.65
C VAL A 68 4.05 -13.30 -3.17
N ILE A 69 4.40 -13.16 -1.88
CA ILE A 69 4.94 -11.92 -1.30
C ILE A 69 6.25 -11.52 -1.97
N GLY A 70 7.17 -12.46 -2.19
CA GLY A 70 8.43 -12.20 -2.90
C GLY A 70 8.20 -11.77 -4.35
N SER A 71 7.20 -12.35 -5.03
CA SER A 71 6.79 -11.92 -6.37
C SER A 71 6.19 -10.51 -6.37
N LEU A 72 5.28 -10.22 -5.43
CA LEU A 72 4.65 -8.91 -5.26
C LEU A 72 5.67 -7.80 -5.03
N VAL A 73 6.61 -8.01 -4.10
CA VAL A 73 7.67 -7.05 -3.77
C VAL A 73 8.51 -6.74 -5.00
N ARG A 74 8.97 -7.76 -5.73
CA ARG A 74 9.80 -7.57 -6.94
C ARG A 74 9.04 -6.83 -8.04
N ARG A 75 7.81 -7.23 -8.36
CA ARG A 75 7.02 -6.59 -9.42
C ARG A 75 6.65 -5.16 -9.05
N THR A 76 6.30 -4.93 -7.79
CA THR A 76 5.98 -3.59 -7.30
C THR A 76 7.20 -2.69 -7.32
N TRP A 77 8.40 -3.19 -6.99
CA TRP A 77 9.63 -2.40 -7.06
C TRP A 77 9.84 -1.78 -8.45
N PHE A 78 9.68 -2.58 -9.52
CA PHE A 78 9.78 -2.10 -10.89
C PHE A 78 8.67 -1.09 -11.23
N LEU A 79 7.44 -1.37 -10.81
CA LEU A 79 6.31 -0.45 -10.97
C LEU A 79 6.59 0.90 -10.29
N PHE A 80 7.06 0.91 -9.05
CA PHE A 80 7.34 2.14 -8.30
C PHE A 80 8.46 2.96 -8.92
N THR A 81 9.49 2.30 -9.44
CA THR A 81 10.58 2.98 -10.15
C THR A 81 10.03 3.77 -11.34
N ASP A 82 9.13 3.17 -12.13
CA ASP A 82 8.48 3.86 -13.25
C ASP A 82 7.55 4.98 -12.78
N LEU A 83 6.72 4.72 -11.76
CA LEU A 83 5.81 5.72 -11.20
C LEU A 83 6.55 6.94 -10.65
N ASP A 84 7.63 6.76 -9.90
CA ASP A 84 8.40 7.86 -9.31
C ASP A 84 9.06 8.76 -10.37
N ILE A 85 9.58 8.15 -11.44
CA ILE A 85 10.08 8.91 -12.59
C ILE A 85 8.95 9.74 -13.23
N ASN A 86 7.75 9.18 -13.31
CA ASN A 86 6.60 9.87 -13.88
C ASN A 86 6.05 10.96 -12.94
N ILE A 87 6.08 10.80 -11.62
CA ILE A 87 5.72 11.84 -10.65
C ILE A 87 6.65 13.06 -10.82
N GLY A 88 7.95 12.82 -10.95
CA GLY A 88 8.95 13.89 -11.12
C GLY A 88 8.92 14.59 -12.48
N LYS A 89 8.15 14.12 -13.46
CA LYS A 89 8.17 14.62 -14.85
C LYS A 89 6.80 15.02 -15.41
N SER A 90 5.72 14.46 -14.87
CA SER A 90 4.36 14.64 -15.36
C SER A 90 3.62 15.69 -14.54
N ALA A 91 2.65 16.36 -15.16
CA ALA A 91 1.64 17.16 -14.46
C ALA A 91 0.43 16.30 -14.02
N SER A 92 0.45 14.99 -14.29
CA SER A 92 -0.63 14.06 -13.94
C SER A 92 -0.50 13.59 -12.49
N ASN A 93 -1.62 13.58 -11.78
CA ASN A 93 -1.73 13.01 -10.44
C ASN A 93 -1.89 11.48 -10.45
N GLU A 94 -2.08 10.88 -11.62
CA GLU A 94 -2.34 9.43 -11.75
C GLU A 94 -1.21 8.57 -11.14
N PRO A 95 0.09 8.84 -11.35
CA PRO A 95 1.14 8.04 -10.73
C PRO A 95 1.12 8.06 -9.19
N ILE A 96 0.76 9.19 -8.59
CA ILE A 96 0.59 9.33 -7.14
C ILE A 96 -0.56 8.44 -6.65
N VAL A 97 -1.69 8.46 -7.35
CA VAL A 97 -2.86 7.64 -7.01
C VAL A 97 -2.53 6.15 -7.12
N LEU A 98 -1.88 5.73 -8.21
CA LEU A 98 -1.51 4.32 -8.41
C LEU A 98 -0.53 3.85 -7.34
N LYS A 99 0.50 4.65 -7.05
CA LYS A 99 1.49 4.33 -6.01
C LYS A 99 0.85 4.24 -4.62
N SER A 100 -0.02 5.19 -4.27
CA SER A 100 -0.76 5.19 -3.00
C SER A 100 -1.65 3.94 -2.86
N ARG A 101 -2.36 3.52 -3.91
CA ARG A 101 -3.20 2.31 -3.87
C ARG A 101 -2.41 1.04 -3.58
N VAL A 102 -1.21 0.94 -4.14
CA VAL A 102 -0.35 -0.23 -3.92
C VAL A 102 0.27 -0.18 -2.52
N TYR A 103 0.68 1.00 -2.03
CA TYR A 103 1.06 1.14 -0.61
C TYR A 103 -0.09 0.73 0.32
N ASP A 104 -1.32 1.18 0.05
CA ASP A 104 -2.50 0.82 0.85
C ASP A 104 -2.71 -0.70 0.85
N MET A 105 -2.53 -1.38 -0.29
CA MET A 105 -2.56 -2.85 -0.34
C MET A 105 -1.53 -3.47 0.62
N PHE A 106 -0.26 -3.07 0.57
CA PHE A 106 0.77 -3.62 1.47
C PHE A 106 0.47 -3.35 2.95
N LEU A 107 -0.05 -2.18 3.28
CA LEU A 107 -0.44 -1.85 4.66
C LEU A 107 -1.62 -2.70 5.13
N GLU A 108 -2.64 -2.89 4.30
CA GLU A 108 -3.76 -3.81 4.59
C GLU A 108 -3.29 -5.26 4.73
N MET A 109 -2.30 -5.68 3.93
CA MET A 109 -1.69 -7.01 4.09
C MET A 109 -1.00 -7.16 5.44
N ILE A 110 -0.30 -6.14 5.94
CA ILE A 110 0.29 -6.17 7.29
C ILE A 110 -0.80 -6.38 8.35
N TRP A 111 -1.91 -5.66 8.27
CA TRP A 111 -3.03 -5.84 9.19
C TRP A 111 -3.58 -7.26 9.14
N ASN A 112 -3.78 -7.81 7.94
CA ASN A 112 -4.27 -9.16 7.73
C ASN A 112 -3.31 -10.25 8.25
N LEU A 113 -1.98 -10.02 8.18
CA LEU A 113 -0.96 -10.97 8.64
C LEU A 113 -0.72 -10.94 10.15
N ILE A 114 -0.89 -9.79 10.79
CA ILE A 114 -0.83 -9.65 12.27
C ILE A 114 -2.13 -10.14 12.90
N GLY A 115 -3.24 -10.02 12.18
CA GLY A 115 -4.58 -10.34 12.65
C GLY A 115 -4.86 -11.84 12.81
N VAL A 116 -6.06 -12.11 13.33
CA VAL A 116 -6.55 -13.48 13.58
C VAL A 116 -6.88 -14.23 12.28
N GLU A 117 -6.97 -13.51 11.17
CA GLU A 117 -7.32 -14.00 9.83
C GLU A 117 -6.30 -15.02 9.31
N THR A 118 -5.03 -14.91 9.69
CA THR A 118 -4.00 -15.90 9.37
C THR A 118 -4.34 -17.31 9.87
N ARG A 119 -5.02 -17.41 11.03
CA ARG A 119 -5.47 -18.70 11.57
C ARG A 119 -6.57 -19.31 10.71
N TRP A 120 -7.44 -18.48 10.15
CA TRP A 120 -8.51 -18.95 9.26
C TRP A 120 -7.92 -19.51 7.95
N ALA A 121 -6.89 -18.86 7.42
CA ALA A 121 -6.16 -19.30 6.24
C ALA A 121 -5.24 -20.51 6.47
N SER A 122 -5.13 -21.01 7.71
CA SER A 122 -4.17 -22.04 8.12
C SER A 122 -2.71 -21.70 7.80
N ILE A 123 -2.38 -20.40 7.76
CA ILE A 123 -1.02 -19.93 7.47
C ILE A 123 -0.14 -20.19 8.69
N PRO A 124 1.02 -20.86 8.54
CA PRO A 124 1.96 -21.06 9.63
C PRO A 124 2.49 -19.72 10.16
N GLU A 125 2.66 -19.61 11.47
CA GLU A 125 3.17 -18.40 12.11
C GLU A 125 4.54 -17.98 11.54
N GLU A 126 5.42 -18.94 11.26
CA GLU A 126 6.71 -18.70 10.61
C GLU A 126 6.55 -18.09 9.20
N ALA A 127 5.58 -18.57 8.43
CA ALA A 127 5.29 -18.03 7.10
C ALA A 127 4.76 -16.59 7.19
N SER A 128 3.84 -16.32 8.13
CA SER A 128 3.34 -14.95 8.37
C SER A 128 4.45 -14.00 8.81
N ASN A 129 5.31 -14.41 9.75
CA ASN A 129 6.43 -13.61 10.23
C ASN A 129 7.45 -13.30 9.13
N ASN A 130 7.74 -14.28 8.27
CA ASN A 130 8.62 -14.08 7.12
C ASN A 130 8.01 -13.10 6.11
N ALA A 131 6.72 -13.25 5.78
CA ALA A 131 5.99 -12.32 4.92
C ALA A 131 5.99 -10.89 5.49
N LEU A 132 5.69 -10.73 6.77
CA LEU A 132 5.72 -9.44 7.46
C LEU A 132 7.10 -8.78 7.37
N ARG A 133 8.17 -9.52 7.68
CA ARG A 133 9.55 -9.03 7.56
C ARG A 133 9.84 -8.55 6.14
N THR A 134 9.51 -9.36 5.13
CA THR A 134 9.73 -9.01 3.72
C THR A 134 8.94 -7.76 3.29
N ILE A 135 7.68 -7.62 3.73
CA ILE A 135 6.89 -6.42 3.43
C ILE A 135 7.48 -5.19 4.13
N SER A 136 7.84 -5.30 5.41
CA SER A 136 8.43 -4.18 6.16
C SER A 136 9.77 -3.71 5.57
N GLU A 137 10.64 -4.65 5.18
CA GLU A 137 11.90 -4.33 4.49
C GLU A 137 11.64 -3.63 3.15
N PHE A 138 10.69 -4.13 2.37
CA PHE A 138 10.29 -3.50 1.11
C PHE A 138 9.78 -2.07 1.30
N LEU A 139 8.87 -1.84 2.26
CA LEU A 139 8.34 -0.50 2.52
C LEU A 139 9.43 0.49 2.98
N LYS A 140 10.42 0.03 3.76
CA LYS A 140 11.60 0.83 4.15
C LYS A 140 12.45 1.22 2.94
N ASP A 141 12.66 0.29 2.02
CA ASP A 141 13.39 0.58 0.79
C ASP A 141 12.62 1.54 -0.11
N CYS A 142 11.29 1.39 -0.20
CA CYS A 142 10.45 2.36 -0.90
C CYS A 142 10.47 3.76 -0.27
N GLU A 143 10.43 3.87 1.07
CA GLU A 143 10.58 5.16 1.76
C GLU A 143 11.90 5.84 1.38
N ARG A 144 12.98 5.06 1.33
CA ARG A 144 14.31 5.55 0.99
C ARG A 144 14.39 6.04 -0.45
N GLU A 145 13.86 5.28 -1.40
CA GLU A 145 13.84 5.68 -2.82
C GLU A 145 12.95 6.89 -3.06
N GLU A 146 11.78 6.94 -2.43
CA GLU A 146 10.88 8.08 -2.56
C GLU A 146 11.52 9.36 -1.99
N ARG A 147 12.22 9.27 -0.86
CA ARG A 147 13.00 10.40 -0.31
C ARG A 147 14.12 10.84 -1.25
N LYS A 148 14.78 9.91 -1.95
CA LYS A 148 15.83 10.26 -2.95
C LYS A 148 15.25 10.97 -4.17
N ILE A 149 14.10 10.54 -4.68
CA ILE A 149 13.54 11.02 -5.95
C ILE A 149 12.68 12.28 -5.72
N LEU A 150 11.85 12.29 -4.68
CA LEU A 150 10.87 13.36 -4.40
C LEU A 150 11.31 14.29 -3.26
N GLY A 151 12.48 14.04 -2.65
CA GLY A 151 12.99 14.77 -1.48
C GLY A 151 12.32 14.40 -0.16
N SER A 152 11.19 13.69 -0.20
CA SER A 152 10.42 13.26 0.97
C SER A 152 9.53 12.06 0.62
N PRO A 153 9.21 11.17 1.59
CA PRO A 153 8.32 10.02 1.38
C PRO A 153 6.83 10.43 1.44
N SER A 154 6.43 11.48 0.72
CA SER A 154 5.12 12.10 0.86
C SER A 154 3.94 11.22 0.44
N VAL A 155 4.08 10.36 -0.57
CA VAL A 155 3.05 9.41 -1.00
C VAL A 155 2.82 8.34 0.06
N LEU A 156 3.92 7.73 0.54
CA LEU A 156 3.85 6.72 1.59
C LEU A 156 3.24 7.30 2.88
N LYS A 157 3.76 8.46 3.32
CA LYS A 157 3.27 9.16 4.51
C LYS A 157 1.79 9.48 4.40
N SER A 158 1.35 10.06 3.28
CA SER A 158 -0.06 10.43 3.07
C SER A 158 -0.96 9.19 3.08
N THR A 159 -0.48 8.07 2.53
CA THR A 159 -1.24 6.80 2.52
C THR A 159 -1.39 6.23 3.93
N ILE A 160 -0.32 6.18 4.72
CA ILE A 160 -0.36 5.72 6.12
C ILE A 160 -1.31 6.62 6.93
N MET A 161 -1.17 7.94 6.82
CA MET A 161 -2.02 8.88 7.54
C MET A 161 -3.50 8.71 7.17
N PHE A 162 -3.80 8.54 5.87
CA PHE A 162 -5.16 8.30 5.40
C PHE A 162 -5.77 7.01 5.99
N GLN A 163 -4.99 5.94 6.08
CA GLN A 163 -5.44 4.69 6.67
C GLN A 163 -5.69 4.82 8.18
N LEU A 164 -4.77 5.46 8.90
CA LEU A 164 -4.90 5.71 10.34
C LEU A 164 -6.11 6.59 10.65
N GLU A 165 -6.35 7.65 9.87
CA GLU A 165 -7.52 8.52 10.03
C GLU A 165 -8.83 7.75 9.87
N LYS A 166 -8.92 6.85 8.87
CA LYS A 166 -10.10 5.99 8.71
C LYS A 166 -10.29 5.05 9.89
N ALA A 167 -9.21 4.46 10.38
CA ALA A 167 -9.24 3.56 11.53
C ALA A 167 -9.63 4.28 12.83
N MET A 168 -9.21 5.53 13.02
CA MET A 168 -9.61 6.38 14.15
C MET A 168 -11.11 6.70 14.18
N LEU A 169 -11.81 6.68 13.04
CA LEU A 169 -13.25 6.91 12.98
C LEU A 169 -14.08 5.68 13.40
N VAL A 170 -13.46 4.49 13.49
CA VAL A 170 -14.14 3.26 13.86
C VAL A 170 -14.74 3.37 15.27
N ASN A 171 -16.02 3.01 15.39
CA ASN A 171 -16.81 3.15 16.62
C ASN A 171 -16.74 4.57 17.23
N LYS A 172 -16.74 5.62 16.39
CA LYS A 172 -16.64 7.03 16.81
C LYS A 172 -15.39 7.31 17.66
N GLY A 173 -14.29 6.59 17.40
CA GLY A 173 -13.04 6.72 18.16
C GLY A 173 -12.96 5.88 19.43
N ASN A 174 -14.03 5.16 19.81
CA ASN A 174 -14.08 4.35 21.02
C ASN A 174 -13.80 2.87 20.74
N SER A 175 -12.85 2.57 19.85
CA SER A 175 -12.42 1.20 19.56
C SER A 175 -10.94 1.03 19.88
N MET A 176 -10.53 -0.22 20.13
CA MET A 176 -9.12 -0.55 20.30
C MET A 176 -8.30 -0.18 19.05
N VAL A 177 -8.88 -0.38 17.86
CA VAL A 177 -8.29 0.02 16.57
C VAL A 177 -8.07 1.53 16.54
N ALA A 178 -9.06 2.34 16.92
CA ALA A 178 -8.91 3.78 16.95
C ALA A 178 -7.81 4.25 17.92
N TRP A 179 -7.73 3.62 19.10
CA TRP A 179 -6.67 3.91 20.07
C TRP A 179 -5.28 3.53 19.56
N MET A 180 -5.14 2.34 18.95
CA MET A 180 -3.88 1.89 18.34
C MET A 180 -3.45 2.82 17.21
N SER A 181 -4.38 3.26 16.35
CA SER A 181 -4.08 4.18 15.26
C SER A 181 -3.59 5.55 15.76
N GLU A 182 -4.19 6.07 16.84
CA GLU A 182 -3.71 7.29 17.48
C GLU A 182 -2.30 7.13 18.05
N GLU A 183 -2.01 5.99 18.67
CA GLU A 183 -0.69 5.71 19.23
C GLU A 183 0.38 5.57 18.14
N ILE A 184 0.07 4.89 17.02
CA ILE A 184 0.96 4.79 15.86
C ILE A 184 1.21 6.18 15.28
N ARG A 185 0.16 6.98 15.07
CA ARG A 185 0.26 8.35 14.53
C ARG A 185 1.24 9.22 15.32
N ARG A 186 1.26 9.08 16.65
CA ARG A 186 2.19 9.83 17.53
C ARG A 186 3.64 9.39 17.43
N ARG A 187 3.89 8.18 16.94
CA ARG A 187 5.24 7.60 16.83
C ARG A 187 5.88 7.79 15.46
N ILE A 188 5.09 8.12 14.43
CA ILE A 188 5.59 8.43 13.09
C ILE A 188 6.51 9.65 13.17
N ARG A 189 7.72 9.53 12.62
CA ARG A 189 8.70 10.62 12.52
C ARG A 189 8.97 10.92 11.05
N ASP A 190 9.25 12.19 10.73
CA ASP A 190 9.51 12.61 9.34
C ASP A 190 10.78 11.99 8.76
N GLU A 191 11.71 11.60 9.63
CA GLU A 191 12.99 10.98 9.29
C GLU A 191 12.87 9.47 9.08
N ASP A 192 11.82 8.83 9.61
CA ASP A 192 11.65 7.38 9.70
C ASP A 192 10.17 7.04 9.92
N ILE A 193 9.49 6.59 8.86
CA ILE A 193 8.04 6.37 8.86
C ILE A 193 7.68 4.90 9.09
N VAL A 194 8.47 3.97 8.54
CA VAL A 194 8.20 2.52 8.54
C VAL A 194 8.90 1.75 9.65
#